data_AF-A0A1I7Y8T0-F1
#
_entry.id   AF-A0A1I7Y8T0-F1
#
_cell.length_a   1.000
_cell.length_b   1.000
_cell.length_c   1.000
_cell.angle_alpha   90.00
_cell.angle_beta   90.00
_cell.angle_gamma   90.00
#
_symmetry.space_group_name_H-M   'P 1'
#
loop_
_entity.id
_entity.type
_entity.pdbx_description
1 polymer ?
#
loop_
_entity_poly.entity_id
_entity_poly.type
_entity_poly.pdbx_seq_one_letter_code
_entity_poly.pdbx_strand_id
1 'polypeptide(L)'
;MFPGSFKAVAMKFSLGCLFLFFELGATCFRSSPGGGSSDVSVPSKKPPTITSSPPTTPACVGPPGHLGIFVAKSVNDESIRFIGTPTKNCTCSEGTTHYFATDTESDPQRAERAFQLKCPGTEACLCVSEEECYQPSAPGIRQSLYPFCKDGLCATYMIIQAVLPDNVEMVPTTGSKGARITYDSQRKIDDWENIMSLPGNYKKITAVGCGQCPKITC
;
A
#
# COMPACT_ATOMS: atom_id res chain seq x y z
N MET A 1 31.25 -21.55 30.13
CA MET A 1 30.94 -20.80 31.36
C MET A 1 31.56 -19.41 31.21
N PHE A 2 30.77 -18.43 30.75
CA PHE A 2 31.21 -17.04 30.56
C PHE A 2 30.17 -16.14 31.25
N PRO A 3 30.52 -15.42 32.33
CA PRO A 3 29.62 -14.44 32.91
C PRO A 3 29.87 -13.08 32.24
N GLY A 4 29.00 -12.72 31.30
CA GLY A 4 28.97 -11.39 30.68
C GLY A 4 28.00 -10.48 31.44
N SER A 5 28.55 -9.52 32.17
CA SER A 5 27.83 -8.51 32.97
C SER A 5 27.14 -7.49 32.06
N PHE A 6 25.81 -7.41 32.08
CA PHE A 6 25.04 -6.37 31.40
C PHE A 6 24.80 -5.18 32.33
N LYS A 7 25.39 -4.03 32.00
CA LYS A 7 25.09 -2.74 32.63
C LYS A 7 23.76 -2.21 32.09
N ALA A 8 22.78 -2.05 32.98
CA ALA A 8 21.55 -1.34 32.69
C ALA A 8 21.82 0.17 32.58
N VAL A 9 21.46 0.77 31.45
CA VAL A 9 21.47 2.23 31.25
C VAL A 9 20.05 2.73 31.50
N ALA A 10 19.86 3.47 32.59
CA ALA A 10 18.61 4.12 32.91
C ALA A 10 18.40 5.35 32.01
N MET A 11 17.45 5.28 31.08
CA MET A 11 16.99 6.44 30.33
C MET A 11 15.90 7.18 31.12
N LYS A 12 16.18 8.44 31.48
CA LYS A 12 15.22 9.38 32.06
C LYS A 12 14.31 9.92 30.94
N PHE A 13 13.02 9.65 31.04
CA PHE A 13 12.00 10.29 30.20
C PHE A 13 11.64 11.67 30.77
N SER A 14 11.82 12.70 29.95
CA SER A 14 11.40 14.08 30.24
C SER A 14 9.95 14.25 29.79
N LEU A 15 9.07 14.49 30.75
CA LEU A 15 7.65 14.80 30.55
C LEU A 15 7.55 16.29 30.16
N GLY A 16 7.21 16.58 28.91
CA GLY A 16 7.21 17.95 28.39
C GLY A 16 6.06 18.26 27.44
N CYS A 17 5.14 19.07 27.95
CA CYS A 17 4.22 19.97 27.22
C CYS A 17 3.01 19.36 26.49
N LEU A 18 1.90 19.33 27.23
CA LEU A 18 0.54 19.48 26.77
C LEU A 18 0.34 20.90 26.21
N PHE A 19 0.10 21.05 24.91
CA PHE A 19 -0.42 22.31 24.33
C PHE A 19 -1.80 22.04 23.73
N LEU A 20 -2.82 22.48 24.46
CA LEU A 20 -4.18 22.73 23.97
C LEU A 20 -4.27 24.20 23.61
N PHE A 21 -4.54 24.59 22.35
CA PHE A 21 -5.27 25.82 22.06
C PHE A 21 -6.07 25.71 20.74
N PHE A 22 -7.30 26.22 20.85
CA PHE A 22 -8.36 26.42 19.87
C PHE A 22 -7.94 27.23 18.62
N GLU A 23 -8.67 27.08 17.50
CA GLU A 23 -9.44 28.18 16.90
C GLU A 23 -10.54 27.65 15.95
N LEU A 24 -11.79 27.91 16.34
CA LEU A 24 -12.99 27.81 15.51
C LEU A 24 -13.13 29.13 14.73
N GLY A 25 -12.64 29.16 13.49
CA GLY A 25 -12.83 30.27 12.57
C GLY A 25 -14.03 30.04 11.64
N ALA A 26 -15.19 30.56 12.01
CA ALA A 26 -16.31 30.77 11.10
C ALA A 26 -16.02 32.00 10.21
N THR A 27 -16.39 31.96 8.93
CA THR A 27 -17.01 33.11 8.24
C THR A 27 -17.58 32.71 6.88
N CYS A 28 -18.86 33.07 6.70
CA CYS A 28 -19.61 33.03 5.47
C CYS A 28 -19.08 34.06 4.46
N PHE A 29 -19.09 33.76 3.16
CA PHE A 29 -19.20 34.79 2.13
C PHE A 29 -20.34 34.50 1.15
N ARG A 30 -21.23 35.49 1.09
CA ARG A 30 -22.44 35.61 0.30
C ARG A 30 -22.11 35.91 -1.17
N SER A 31 -22.96 35.35 -2.02
CA SER A 31 -23.26 35.58 -3.44
C SER A 31 -23.06 36.99 -4.00
N SER A 32 -22.78 37.08 -5.32
CA SER A 32 -23.69 37.73 -6.29
C SER A 32 -23.25 37.61 -7.76
N PRO A 33 -24.21 37.76 -8.71
CA PRO A 33 -24.07 37.40 -10.13
C PRO A 33 -23.61 38.58 -11.00
N GLY A 34 -22.82 38.29 -12.03
CA GLY A 34 -22.39 39.26 -13.04
C GLY A 34 -22.68 38.76 -14.44
N GLY A 35 -23.72 39.31 -15.07
CA GLY A 35 -23.95 39.21 -16.50
C GLY A 35 -22.97 40.10 -17.27
N GLY A 36 -22.50 39.62 -18.42
CA GLY A 36 -21.65 40.35 -19.34
C GLY A 36 -21.90 39.87 -20.76
N SER A 37 -22.40 40.78 -21.59
CA SER A 37 -22.89 40.60 -22.94
C SER A 37 -21.76 40.66 -23.97
N SER A 38 -21.87 39.80 -25.00
CA SER A 38 -21.47 39.94 -26.40
C SER A 38 -20.09 40.49 -26.77
N ASP A 39 -19.23 39.64 -27.32
CA ASP A 39 -18.49 39.95 -28.54
C ASP A 39 -18.19 38.67 -29.34
N VAL A 40 -18.89 38.55 -30.47
CA VAL A 40 -18.75 37.47 -31.45
C VAL A 40 -17.52 37.77 -32.30
N SER A 41 -16.37 37.20 -31.93
CA SER A 41 -15.18 37.15 -32.77
C SER A 41 -15.14 35.79 -33.48
N VAL A 42 -15.33 35.83 -34.81
CA VAL A 42 -15.26 34.66 -35.69
C VAL A 42 -13.83 34.10 -35.67
N PRO A 43 -13.59 32.88 -35.14
CA PRO A 43 -12.27 32.30 -35.10
C PRO A 43 -11.92 31.74 -36.49
N SER A 44 -10.81 32.22 -37.03
CA SER A 44 -10.17 31.66 -38.22
C SER A 44 -9.89 30.17 -38.00
N LYS A 45 -10.55 29.34 -38.82
CA LYS A 45 -10.55 27.87 -38.74
C LYS A 45 -9.17 27.33 -39.15
N LYS A 46 -8.29 27.21 -38.16
CA LYS A 46 -6.98 26.57 -38.31
C LYS A 46 -7.18 25.08 -38.64
N PRO A 47 -6.39 24.48 -39.55
CA PRO A 47 -6.49 23.05 -39.86
C PRO A 47 -6.35 22.21 -38.59
N PRO A 48 -7.17 21.16 -38.39
CA PRO A 48 -7.05 20.30 -37.23
C PRO A 48 -5.68 19.61 -37.27
N THR A 49 -4.82 19.98 -36.32
CA THR A 49 -3.59 19.22 -36.05
C THR A 49 -4.03 17.85 -35.58
N ILE A 50 -3.75 16.83 -36.41
CA ILE A 50 -4.01 15.44 -36.07
C ILE A 50 -2.94 15.05 -35.05
N THR A 51 -3.22 15.28 -33.77
CA THR A 51 -2.39 14.79 -32.67
C THR A 51 -2.56 13.28 -32.64
N SER A 52 -1.61 12.57 -33.25
CA SER A 52 -1.50 11.12 -33.16
C SER A 52 -1.39 10.73 -31.69
N SER A 53 -2.44 10.16 -31.12
CA SER A 53 -2.39 9.58 -29.79
C SER A 53 -1.34 8.47 -29.78
N PRO A 54 -0.45 8.42 -28.77
CA PRO A 54 0.50 7.33 -28.67
C PRO A 54 -0.25 5.99 -28.63
N PRO A 55 0.27 4.95 -29.28
CA PRO A 55 -0.34 3.62 -29.25
C PRO A 55 -0.51 3.20 -27.79
N THR A 56 -1.76 2.91 -27.42
CA THR A 56 -2.10 2.45 -26.07
C THR A 56 -1.46 1.08 -25.90
N THR A 57 -0.44 0.98 -25.04
CA THR A 57 0.16 -0.30 -24.69
C THR A 57 -0.96 -1.25 -24.24
N PRO A 58 -1.03 -2.49 -24.76
CA PRO A 58 -2.07 -3.41 -24.36
C PRO A 58 -1.99 -3.61 -22.85
N ALA A 59 -3.01 -3.11 -22.15
CA ALA A 59 -3.10 -3.20 -20.70
C ALA A 59 -2.91 -4.66 -20.28
N CYS A 60 -2.05 -4.90 -19.30
CA CYS A 60 -1.98 -6.20 -18.68
C CYS A 60 -3.32 -6.46 -17.96
N VAL A 61 -4.19 -7.23 -18.62
CA VAL A 61 -5.50 -7.63 -18.09
C VAL A 61 -5.40 -9.04 -17.52
N GLY A 62 -5.80 -9.19 -16.27
CA GLY A 62 -5.88 -10.48 -15.58
C GLY A 62 -7.02 -11.35 -16.11
N PRO A 63 -7.00 -12.67 -15.84
CA PRO A 63 -8.18 -13.49 -16.05
C PRO A 63 -9.35 -12.98 -15.20
N PRO A 64 -10.62 -13.21 -15.60
CA PRO A 64 -11.79 -12.80 -14.81
C PRO A 64 -11.71 -13.33 -13.38
N GLY A 65 -11.99 -12.47 -12.39
CA GLY A 65 -11.95 -12.84 -10.98
C GLY A 65 -10.56 -13.12 -10.42
N HIS A 66 -9.49 -12.65 -11.07
CA HIS A 66 -8.12 -12.80 -10.56
C HIS A 66 -7.53 -11.44 -10.19
N LEU A 67 -6.75 -11.43 -9.11
CA LEU A 67 -6.14 -10.22 -8.58
C LEU A 67 -4.71 -10.09 -9.02
N GLY A 68 -4.43 -9.01 -9.75
CA GLY A 68 -3.09 -8.64 -10.15
C GLY A 68 -2.40 -7.83 -9.05
N ILE A 69 -1.16 -8.20 -8.75
CA ILE A 69 -0.25 -7.41 -7.93
C ILE A 69 1.05 -7.24 -8.67
N PHE A 70 1.48 -5.99 -8.82
CA PHE A 70 2.72 -5.64 -9.49
C PHE A 70 3.90 -5.86 -8.55
N VAL A 71 4.86 -6.67 -8.97
CA VAL A 71 6.12 -6.90 -8.26
C VAL A 71 7.22 -6.21 -9.06
N ALA A 72 7.84 -5.18 -8.47
CA ALA A 72 8.90 -4.43 -9.12
C ALA A 72 10.12 -5.32 -9.40
N LYS A 73 10.88 -4.98 -10.45
CA LYS A 73 12.14 -5.66 -10.79
C LYS A 73 13.20 -5.57 -9.69
N SER A 74 13.07 -4.61 -8.77
CA SER A 74 13.94 -4.52 -7.59
C SER A 74 13.71 -5.64 -6.56
N VAL A 75 12.63 -6.40 -6.69
CA VAL A 75 12.35 -7.58 -5.86
C VAL A 75 12.97 -8.80 -6.54
N ASN A 76 14.03 -9.35 -5.95
CA ASN A 76 14.66 -10.58 -6.40
C ASN A 76 14.04 -11.83 -5.74
N ASP A 77 14.42 -13.02 -6.20
CA ASP A 77 13.90 -14.31 -5.72
C ASP A 77 14.18 -14.57 -4.23
N GLU A 78 15.22 -13.95 -3.66
CA GLU A 78 15.49 -14.03 -2.22
C GLU A 78 14.56 -13.11 -1.40
N SER A 79 14.02 -12.08 -2.05
CA SER A 79 13.18 -11.08 -1.40
C SER A 79 11.69 -11.44 -1.41
N ILE A 80 11.27 -12.31 -2.32
CA ILE A 80 9.89 -12.76 -2.45
C ILE A 80 9.79 -14.27 -2.34
N ARG A 81 8.94 -14.73 -1.44
CA ARG A 81 8.57 -16.15 -1.34
C ARG A 81 7.13 -16.32 -1.77
N PHE A 82 6.91 -16.76 -3.00
CA PHE A 82 5.58 -17.19 -3.44
C PHE A 82 5.14 -18.41 -2.66
N ILE A 83 3.91 -18.35 -2.13
CA ILE A 83 3.28 -19.43 -1.37
C ILE A 83 2.14 -19.98 -2.23
N GLY A 84 1.29 -19.09 -2.74
CA GLY A 84 0.30 -19.41 -3.76
C GLY A 84 0.92 -19.37 -5.16
N THR A 85 0.30 -20.10 -6.08
CA THR A 85 0.77 -20.18 -7.47
C THR A 85 0.13 -19.09 -8.32
N PRO A 86 0.90 -18.20 -8.97
CA PRO A 86 0.34 -17.25 -9.94
C PRO A 86 -0.32 -18.00 -11.11
N THR A 87 -1.55 -17.63 -11.42
CA THR A 87 -2.36 -18.16 -12.53
C THR A 87 -1.97 -17.56 -13.89
N LYS A 88 -1.48 -16.32 -13.87
CA LYS A 88 -0.97 -15.60 -15.04
C LYS A 88 0.09 -14.61 -14.57
N ASN A 89 1.08 -14.38 -15.42
CA ASN A 89 2.07 -13.32 -15.22
C ASN A 89 2.06 -12.41 -16.45
N CYS A 90 2.20 -11.11 -16.25
CA CYS A 90 2.51 -10.15 -17.31
C CYS A 90 3.82 -9.46 -16.98
N THR A 91 4.78 -9.56 -17.89
CA THR A 91 6.00 -8.76 -17.80
C THR A 91 5.71 -7.33 -18.24
N CYS A 92 6.13 -6.36 -17.42
CA CYS A 92 6.14 -4.94 -17.73
C CYS A 92 7.59 -4.42 -17.73
N SER A 93 7.82 -3.16 -18.10
CA SER A 93 9.20 -2.62 -18.18
C SER A 93 9.91 -2.62 -16.82
N GLU A 94 9.18 -2.28 -15.76
CA GLU A 94 9.72 -2.09 -14.41
C GLU A 94 9.42 -3.24 -13.44
N GLY A 95 8.86 -4.35 -13.92
CA GLY A 95 8.45 -5.45 -13.05
C GLY A 95 7.54 -6.45 -13.72
N THR A 96 6.85 -7.25 -12.92
CA THR A 96 5.88 -8.25 -13.39
C THR A 96 4.61 -8.15 -12.57
N THR A 97 3.45 -8.11 -13.25
CA THR A 97 2.16 -8.25 -12.59
C THR A 97 1.83 -9.74 -12.48
N HIS A 98 1.69 -10.22 -11.25
CA HIS A 98 1.32 -11.60 -10.94
C HIS A 98 -0.16 -11.66 -10.60
N TYR A 99 -0.90 -12.56 -11.24
CA TYR A 99 -2.32 -12.77 -10.98
C TYR A 99 -2.54 -14.02 -10.14
N PHE A 100 -3.26 -13.88 -9.05
CA PHE A 100 -3.59 -14.99 -8.18
C PHE A 100 -5.06 -15.36 -8.31
N ALA A 101 -5.34 -16.66 -8.19
CA ALA A 101 -6.68 -17.12 -7.90
C ALA A 101 -7.13 -16.48 -6.58
N THR A 102 -8.40 -16.17 -6.50
CA THR A 102 -8.96 -15.51 -5.34
C THR A 102 -9.45 -16.51 -4.31
N ASP A 103 -9.29 -16.17 -3.03
CA ASP A 103 -9.83 -16.93 -1.91
C ASP A 103 -11.09 -16.26 -1.34
N THR A 104 -11.98 -17.05 -0.75
CA THR A 104 -13.14 -16.58 0.02
C THR A 104 -13.00 -16.87 1.51
N GLU A 105 -11.95 -17.59 1.93
CA GLU A 105 -11.64 -17.79 3.34
C GLU A 105 -11.27 -16.45 3.99
N SER A 106 -12.08 -16.06 4.96
CA SER A 106 -11.95 -14.78 5.66
C SER A 106 -10.94 -14.87 6.81
N ASP A 107 -10.66 -16.06 7.34
CA ASP A 107 -9.73 -16.25 8.43
C ASP A 107 -8.28 -16.27 7.91
N PRO A 108 -7.43 -15.28 8.21
CA PRO A 108 -6.08 -15.23 7.65
C PRO A 108 -5.16 -16.38 8.06
N GLN A 109 -5.54 -17.17 9.08
CA GLN A 109 -4.82 -18.38 9.46
C GLN A 109 -5.09 -19.55 8.50
N ARG A 110 -6.27 -19.55 7.86
CA ARG A 110 -6.71 -20.58 6.92
C ARG A 110 -6.65 -20.13 5.46
N ALA A 111 -6.71 -18.82 5.21
CA ALA A 111 -6.64 -18.23 3.89
C ALA A 111 -5.29 -18.51 3.21
N GLU A 112 -5.33 -18.75 1.90
CA GLU A 112 -4.13 -18.95 1.10
C GLU A 112 -3.35 -17.63 0.94
N ARG A 113 -2.04 -17.67 1.16
CA ARG A 113 -1.16 -16.51 0.95
C ARG A 113 -0.72 -16.49 -0.50
N ALA A 114 -0.75 -15.33 -1.16
CA ALA A 114 -0.09 -15.16 -2.45
C ALA A 114 1.43 -15.30 -2.28
N PHE A 115 2.04 -14.43 -1.47
CA PHE A 115 3.47 -14.46 -1.20
C PHE A 115 3.82 -13.73 0.10
N GLN A 116 5.07 -13.92 0.53
CA GLN A 116 5.73 -13.16 1.58
C GLN A 116 6.82 -12.28 0.98
N LEU A 117 6.85 -11.02 1.41
CA LEU A 117 7.89 -10.07 1.03
C LEU A 117 8.84 -9.85 2.21
N LYS A 118 10.13 -9.85 1.91
CA LYS A 118 11.22 -9.50 2.82
C LYS A 118 12.33 -8.92 1.98
N CYS A 119 12.73 -7.67 2.15
CA CYS A 119 13.83 -7.09 1.37
C CYS A 119 15.12 -7.11 2.21
N PRO A 120 16.10 -8.01 1.95
CA PRO A 120 17.36 -8.02 2.70
C PRO A 120 18.21 -6.82 2.32
N GLY A 121 18.71 -6.07 3.31
CA GLY A 121 19.62 -4.93 3.08
C GLY A 121 18.96 -3.65 2.57
N THR A 122 17.67 -3.66 2.26
CA THR A 122 16.88 -2.48 1.86
C THR A 122 15.49 -2.51 2.50
N GLU A 123 14.77 -1.39 2.48
CA GLU A 123 13.39 -1.35 2.97
C GLU A 123 12.42 -1.89 1.93
N ALA A 124 11.39 -2.62 2.37
CA ALA A 124 10.26 -2.97 1.51
C ALA A 124 9.40 -1.72 1.26
N CYS A 125 8.81 -1.60 0.08
CA CYS A 125 7.77 -0.63 -0.17
C CYS A 125 6.53 -1.31 -0.75
N LEU A 126 5.37 -1.06 -0.13
CA LEU A 126 4.08 -1.62 -0.53
C LEU A 126 3.09 -0.47 -0.78
N CYS A 127 2.47 -0.46 -1.95
CA CYS A 127 1.62 0.62 -2.40
C CYS A 127 0.18 0.17 -2.55
N VAL A 128 -0.74 0.98 -2.01
CA VAL A 128 -2.19 0.89 -2.26
C VAL A 128 -2.51 1.51 -3.61
N SER A 129 -1.88 2.65 -3.90
CA SER A 129 -1.92 3.39 -5.15
C SER A 129 -0.58 4.09 -5.36
N GLU A 130 -0.41 4.81 -6.48
CA GLU A 130 0.80 5.61 -6.73
C GLU A 130 1.02 6.74 -5.71
N GLU A 131 -0.05 7.19 -5.03
CA GLU A 131 0.01 8.27 -4.03
C GLU A 131 0.04 7.76 -2.58
N GLU A 132 -0.19 6.46 -2.37
CA GLU A 132 -0.28 5.86 -1.03
C GLU A 132 0.61 4.62 -0.95
N CYS A 133 1.84 4.83 -0.48
CA CYS A 133 2.82 3.79 -0.26
C CYS A 133 3.31 3.75 1.20
N TYR A 134 3.82 2.58 1.58
CA TYR A 134 4.20 2.22 2.94
C TYR A 134 5.55 1.52 2.98
N GLN A 135 6.34 1.83 4.01
CA GLN A 135 7.60 1.16 4.31
C GLN A 135 7.67 0.67 5.77
N PRO A 136 8.41 -0.41 6.07
CA PRO A 136 8.70 -0.83 7.43
C PRO A 136 9.34 0.29 8.27
N SER A 137 8.91 0.50 9.51
CA SER A 137 9.61 1.39 10.45
C SER A 137 10.93 0.82 10.99
N ALA A 138 11.12 -0.50 10.83
CA ALA A 138 12.28 -1.24 11.28
C ALA A 138 12.61 -2.37 10.30
N PRO A 139 13.87 -2.82 10.23
CA PRO A 139 14.22 -3.99 9.45
C PRO A 139 13.55 -5.26 10.02
N GLY A 140 13.35 -6.26 9.18
CA GLY A 140 12.88 -7.59 9.61
C GLY A 140 11.37 -7.75 9.74
N ILE A 141 10.58 -6.70 9.51
CA ILE A 141 9.12 -6.82 9.38
C ILE A 141 8.81 -7.68 8.16
N ARG A 142 8.03 -8.74 8.35
CA ARG A 142 7.55 -9.60 7.27
C ARG A 142 6.17 -9.15 6.84
N GLN A 143 5.94 -8.97 5.54
CA GLN A 143 4.62 -8.67 4.99
C GLN A 143 4.11 -9.91 4.26
N SER A 144 2.92 -10.38 4.65
CA SER A 144 2.22 -11.45 3.95
C SER A 144 1.06 -10.86 3.16
N LEU A 145 0.91 -11.25 1.90
CA LEU A 145 -0.11 -10.75 0.98
C LEU A 145 -1.16 -11.83 0.75
N TYR A 146 -2.43 -11.48 0.94
CA TYR A 146 -3.56 -12.42 0.89
C TYR A 146 -4.57 -11.97 -0.17
N PRO A 147 -4.74 -12.70 -1.28
CA PRO A 147 -5.81 -12.44 -2.23
C PRO A 147 -7.14 -12.87 -1.61
N PHE A 148 -8.14 -11.98 -1.60
CA PHE A 148 -9.43 -12.26 -0.99
C PHE A 148 -10.58 -11.60 -1.78
N CYS A 149 -11.68 -12.31 -1.94
CA CYS A 149 -12.93 -11.81 -2.51
C CYS A 149 -14.09 -11.95 -1.55
N LYS A 150 -14.92 -10.91 -1.51
CA LYS A 150 -16.22 -10.93 -0.88
C LYS A 150 -17.23 -10.19 -1.74
N ASP A 151 -18.37 -10.82 -2.00
CA ASP A 151 -19.47 -10.23 -2.79
C ASP A 151 -19.01 -9.72 -4.18
N GLY A 152 -18.09 -10.46 -4.82
CA GLY A 152 -17.50 -10.09 -6.11
C GLY A 152 -16.46 -8.97 -6.07
N LEU A 153 -16.19 -8.39 -4.90
CA LEU A 153 -15.14 -7.40 -4.70
C LEU A 153 -13.88 -8.10 -4.19
N CYS A 154 -12.83 -8.03 -5.01
CA CYS A 154 -11.58 -8.73 -4.79
C CYS A 154 -10.46 -7.72 -4.51
N ALA A 155 -9.57 -8.03 -3.57
CA ALA A 155 -8.34 -7.27 -3.34
C ALA A 155 -7.24 -8.13 -2.70
N THR A 156 -5.99 -7.71 -2.85
CA THR A 156 -4.85 -8.32 -2.17
C THR A 156 -4.57 -7.54 -0.90
N TYR A 157 -4.72 -8.16 0.27
CA TYR A 157 -4.57 -7.50 1.56
C TYR A 157 -3.20 -7.76 2.17
N MET A 158 -2.56 -6.72 2.71
CA MET A 158 -1.32 -6.85 3.47
C MET A 158 -1.61 -7.10 4.94
N ILE A 159 -0.99 -8.14 5.48
CA ILE A 159 -0.93 -8.44 6.90
C ILE A 159 0.53 -8.37 7.36
N ILE A 160 0.76 -7.64 8.45
CA ILE A 160 2.07 -7.46 9.05
C ILE A 160 2.29 -8.62 10.01
N GLN A 161 3.42 -9.32 9.88
CA GLN A 161 3.84 -10.32 10.85
C GLN A 161 5.04 -9.76 11.61
N ALA A 162 4.80 -9.34 12.84
CA ALA A 162 5.83 -8.89 13.75
C ALA A 162 6.54 -10.10 14.37
N VAL A 163 7.85 -10.20 14.20
CA VAL A 163 8.70 -11.16 14.95
C VAL A 163 9.50 -10.37 15.99
N LEU A 164 8.80 -9.61 16.85
CA LEU A 164 9.37 -8.78 17.92
C LEU A 164 10.37 -7.68 17.45
N PRO A 165 10.48 -6.55 18.17
CA PRO A 165 9.63 -6.11 19.29
C PRO A 165 8.25 -5.63 18.81
N ASP A 166 7.31 -5.52 19.74
CA ASP A 166 5.88 -5.19 19.52
C ASP A 166 5.61 -3.79 18.92
N ASN A 167 6.67 -3.04 18.60
CA ASN A 167 6.61 -1.64 18.18
C ASN A 167 6.79 -1.49 16.66
N VAL A 168 6.73 -2.59 15.91
CA VAL A 168 6.90 -2.56 14.46
C VAL A 168 5.64 -2.06 13.78
N GLU A 169 5.82 -1.10 12.87
CA GLU A 169 4.74 -0.47 12.13
C GLU A 169 5.13 -0.32 10.65
N MET A 170 4.13 -0.19 9.79
CA MET A 170 4.30 0.28 8.43
C MET A 170 3.98 1.77 8.42
N VAL A 171 4.94 2.59 8.03
CA VAL A 171 4.81 4.04 7.96
C VAL A 171 4.59 4.49 6.51
N PRO A 172 3.77 5.52 6.26
CA PRO A 172 3.67 6.12 4.94
C PRO A 172 5.03 6.63 4.47
N THR A 173 5.36 6.45 3.20
CA THR A 173 6.58 7.03 2.62
C THR A 173 6.48 8.56 2.54
N THR A 174 7.61 9.25 2.41
CA THR A 174 7.63 10.72 2.29
C THR A 174 6.70 11.19 1.16
N GLY A 175 5.74 12.05 1.50
CA GLY A 175 4.73 12.59 0.56
C GLY A 175 3.48 11.72 0.38
N SER A 176 3.43 10.51 0.96
CA SER A 176 2.26 9.64 0.95
C SER A 176 1.16 10.18 1.88
N LYS A 177 -0.11 10.04 1.48
CA LYS A 177 -1.29 10.47 2.28
C LYS A 177 -1.79 9.41 3.27
N GLY A 178 -1.11 8.27 3.36
CA GLY A 178 -1.53 7.14 4.19
C GLY A 178 -1.47 7.44 5.69
N ALA A 179 -2.18 6.65 6.49
CA ALA A 179 -2.02 6.58 7.94
C ALA A 179 -1.13 5.40 8.33
N ARG A 180 -0.38 5.52 9.43
CA ARG A 180 0.47 4.43 9.98
C ARG A 180 -0.36 3.19 10.28
N ILE A 181 0.26 2.01 10.10
CA ILE A 181 -0.38 0.72 10.32
C ILE A 181 0.46 -0.03 11.34
N THR A 182 -0.12 -0.36 12.48
CA THR A 182 0.55 -1.12 13.55
C THR A 182 0.12 -2.58 13.49
N TYR A 183 0.89 -3.47 14.11
CA TYR A 183 0.44 -4.85 14.30
C TYR A 183 -0.83 -4.91 15.15
N ASP A 184 -0.90 -4.10 16.22
CA ASP A 184 -2.07 -4.03 17.10
C ASP A 184 -3.35 -3.58 16.38
N SER A 185 -3.23 -2.71 15.37
CA SER A 185 -4.41 -2.31 14.61
C SER A 185 -5.00 -3.48 13.82
N GLN A 186 -4.27 -4.56 13.59
CA GLN A 186 -4.72 -5.74 12.84
C GLN A 186 -5.34 -6.84 13.72
N ARG A 187 -5.31 -6.67 15.04
CA ARG A 187 -5.84 -7.65 16.01
C ARG A 187 -7.30 -7.39 16.37
N LYS A 188 -7.99 -8.44 16.83
CA LYS A 188 -9.29 -8.29 17.46
C LYS A 188 -9.14 -7.60 18.81
N ILE A 189 -10.06 -6.69 19.14
CA ILE A 189 -10.01 -5.90 20.38
C ILE A 189 -10.04 -6.82 21.61
N ASP A 190 -10.83 -7.88 21.55
CA ASP A 190 -11.06 -8.80 22.67
C ASP A 190 -10.15 -10.04 22.65
N ASP A 191 -9.24 -10.15 21.67
CA ASP A 191 -8.47 -11.36 21.43
C ASP A 191 -7.11 -11.04 20.80
N TRP A 192 -6.09 -11.01 21.64
CA TRP A 192 -4.74 -10.57 21.30
C TRP A 192 -3.97 -11.61 20.50
N GLU A 193 -4.42 -12.86 20.50
CA GLU A 193 -3.81 -13.95 19.73
C GLU A 193 -4.34 -13.99 18.30
N ASN A 194 -5.51 -13.39 18.06
CA ASN A 194 -6.19 -13.47 16.77
C ASN A 194 -6.23 -12.14 16.02
N ILE A 195 -5.81 -12.20 14.76
CA ILE A 195 -5.99 -11.12 13.80
C ILE A 195 -7.43 -11.08 13.27
N MET A 196 -7.86 -9.91 12.81
CA MET A 196 -9.19 -9.73 12.25
C MET A 196 -9.42 -10.56 10.97
N SER A 197 -10.69 -10.87 10.69
CA SER A 197 -11.07 -11.53 9.44
C SER A 197 -10.95 -10.58 8.25
N LEU A 198 -10.72 -11.12 7.06
CA LEU A 198 -10.79 -10.42 5.78
C LEU A 198 -12.27 -10.24 5.35
N PRO A 199 -12.66 -9.05 4.85
CA PRO A 199 -11.86 -7.84 4.79
C PRO A 199 -11.91 -7.12 6.16
N GLY A 200 -10.75 -6.95 6.79
CA GLY A 200 -10.58 -6.15 7.99
C GLY A 200 -10.13 -4.73 7.65
N ASN A 201 -9.49 -4.04 8.59
CA ASN A 201 -8.87 -2.73 8.35
C ASN A 201 -7.48 -2.81 7.65
N TYR A 202 -7.23 -3.93 6.96
CA TYR A 202 -6.02 -4.17 6.20
C TYR A 202 -5.95 -3.27 4.96
N LYS A 203 -4.72 -2.98 4.51
CA LYS A 203 -4.50 -2.23 3.26
C LYS A 203 -4.57 -3.14 2.05
N LYS A 204 -5.25 -2.66 1.01
CA LYS A 204 -5.34 -3.29 -0.31
C LYS A 204 -4.09 -2.91 -1.11
N ILE A 205 -3.15 -3.82 -1.25
CA ILE A 205 -1.88 -3.57 -1.95
C ILE A 205 -2.03 -3.92 -3.42
N THR A 206 -1.57 -3.01 -4.28
CA THR A 206 -1.57 -3.14 -5.75
C THR A 206 -0.17 -3.32 -6.30
N ALA A 207 0.87 -2.84 -5.58
CA ALA A 207 2.25 -2.97 -6.00
C ALA A 207 3.22 -3.14 -4.82
N VAL A 208 4.32 -3.85 -5.07
CA VAL A 208 5.42 -4.04 -4.10
C VAL A 208 6.79 -3.85 -4.74
N GLY A 209 7.75 -3.39 -3.94
CA GLY A 209 9.14 -3.18 -4.35
C GLY A 209 10.12 -3.30 -3.19
N CYS A 210 11.40 -3.43 -3.49
CA CYS A 210 12.50 -3.30 -2.53
C CYS A 210 13.34 -2.05 -2.84
N GLY A 211 13.73 -1.30 -1.81
CA GLY A 211 14.56 -0.09 -1.87
C GLY A 211 13.84 1.18 -2.35
N GLN A 212 12.94 1.07 -3.32
CA GLN A 212 12.11 2.16 -3.82
C GLN A 212 10.68 1.71 -4.03
N CYS A 213 9.75 2.65 -3.93
CA CYS A 213 8.35 2.39 -4.18
C CYS A 213 8.07 2.20 -5.68
N PRO A 214 7.37 1.13 -6.06
CA PRO A 214 7.07 0.84 -7.46
C PRO A 214 6.23 1.94 -8.10
N LYS A 215 6.55 2.28 -9.34
CA LYS A 215 5.66 3.00 -10.26
C LYS A 215 5.14 1.98 -11.27
N ILE A 216 3.83 1.83 -11.36
CA ILE A 216 3.24 0.82 -12.23
C ILE A 216 3.26 1.36 -13.65
N THR A 217 4.19 0.85 -14.47
CA THR A 217 4.24 1.16 -15.91
C THR A 217 4.07 -0.13 -16.70
N CYS A 218 2.81 -0.44 -16.96
CA CYS A 218 2.33 -1.43 -17.90
C CYS A 218 1.39 -0.67 -18.86
#